data_AF-A0A940R459-F1
#
_entry.id   AF-A0A940R459-F1
#
_cell.length_a   1.000
_cell.length_b   1.000
_cell.length_c   1.000
_cell.angle_alpha   90.00
_cell.angle_beta   90.00
_cell.angle_gamma   90.00
#
_symmetry.space_group_name_H-M   'P 1'
#
loop_
_entity.id
_entity.type
_entity.pdbx_description
1 polymer ?
#
loop_
_entity_poly.entity_id
_entity_poly.type
_entity_poly.pdbx_seq_one_letter_code
_entity_poly.pdbx_strand_id
1 'polypeptide(L)'
;GYVENPLSSTVFVVSYKDKKVDGRTKFAKVLKEKGVFISTKKIYDSQLPDWTQELLRSKQLTISPKGLALLIDHIGNDLSRIENEIEKISVNLGSRKNITEDDIEEFVGVSKDFNVFELQAALAKKDLTKSIRIIQYFESNPKAAPIQLILPSLYGFFSKVFMVFGAGTQDEKAVASAIGVSPFFVKDYLHASRIYDYTGVERVLLLLHQYNLKSIGVNAAPTEDGSLMKEMVYKIMA
;
A
#
# COMPACT_ATOMS: atom_id res chain seq x y z
N GLY A 1 1.18 -2.34 -45.64
CA GLY A 1 2.19 -2.65 -44.60
C GLY A 1 2.11 -4.11 -44.21
N TYR A 2 3.14 -4.71 -43.57
CA TYR A 2 3.18 -6.16 -43.29
C TYR A 2 1.90 -6.70 -42.60
N VAL A 3 1.33 -5.95 -41.66
CA VAL A 3 0.10 -6.31 -40.94
C VAL A 3 -1.13 -6.46 -41.87
N GLU A 4 -1.13 -5.84 -43.05
CA GLU A 4 -2.23 -5.95 -44.01
C GLU A 4 -2.19 -7.28 -44.78
N ASN A 5 -1.02 -7.87 -44.98
CA ASN A 5 -0.82 -9.16 -45.64
C ASN A 5 0.31 -9.93 -44.92
N PRO A 6 0.05 -10.44 -43.71
CA PRO A 6 1.04 -11.23 -42.99
C PRO A 6 1.24 -12.58 -43.67
N LEU A 7 2.43 -13.15 -43.52
CA LEU A 7 2.70 -14.51 -43.98
C LEU A 7 1.93 -15.50 -43.08
N SER A 8 1.20 -16.45 -43.67
CA SER A 8 0.34 -17.39 -42.92
C SER A 8 1.11 -18.33 -41.99
N SER A 9 2.40 -18.57 -42.25
CA SER A 9 3.28 -19.37 -41.41
C SER A 9 3.88 -18.61 -40.22
N THR A 10 3.59 -17.32 -40.06
CA THR A 10 4.23 -16.45 -39.06
C THR A 10 3.22 -15.96 -38.03
N VAL A 11 3.50 -16.20 -36.75
CA VAL A 11 2.83 -15.51 -35.63
C VAL A 11 3.58 -14.22 -35.34
N PHE A 12 2.97 -13.08 -35.68
CA PHE A 12 3.58 -11.76 -35.49
C PHE A 12 3.04 -11.09 -34.22
N VAL A 13 3.92 -10.89 -33.23
CA VAL A 13 3.59 -10.26 -31.94
C VAL A 13 4.30 -8.92 -31.82
N VAL A 14 3.54 -7.85 -31.56
CA VAL A 14 4.07 -6.51 -31.32
C VAL A 14 3.73 -6.09 -29.90
N SER A 15 4.76 -5.80 -29.10
CA SER A 15 4.61 -5.24 -27.76
C SER A 15 4.90 -3.74 -27.81
N TYR A 16 3.91 -2.93 -27.44
CA TYR A 16 4.07 -1.48 -27.31
C TYR A 16 4.08 -1.11 -25.83
N LYS A 17 5.28 -0.93 -25.27
CA LYS A 17 5.48 -0.64 -23.84
C LYS A 17 5.24 0.84 -23.53
N ASP A 18 4.85 1.10 -22.27
CA ASP A 18 4.73 2.43 -21.63
C ASP A 18 3.69 3.40 -22.21
N LYS A 19 3.09 3.11 -23.37
CA LYS A 19 2.07 3.95 -24.01
C LYS A 19 0.96 3.11 -24.61
N LYS A 20 -0.23 3.69 -24.67
CA LYS A 20 -1.33 3.13 -25.46
C LYS A 20 -1.16 3.54 -26.92
N VAL A 21 -1.40 2.61 -27.84
CA VAL A 21 -1.48 2.93 -29.27
C VAL A 21 -2.66 3.90 -29.50
N ASP A 22 -2.43 5.01 -30.20
CA ASP A 22 -3.50 5.94 -30.58
C ASP A 22 -4.47 5.26 -31.54
N GLY A 23 -5.67 4.97 -31.04
CA GLY A 23 -6.73 4.27 -31.76
C GLY A 23 -7.28 4.99 -32.99
N ARG A 24 -6.95 6.28 -33.19
CA ARG A 24 -7.38 7.07 -34.35
C ARG A 24 -6.51 6.83 -35.58
N THR A 25 -5.29 6.34 -35.38
CA THR A 25 -4.32 6.11 -36.47
C THR A 25 -4.78 5.01 -37.41
N LYS A 26 -4.39 5.11 -38.70
CA LYS A 26 -4.65 4.04 -39.69
C LYS A 26 -4.06 2.69 -39.22
N PHE A 27 -2.88 2.72 -38.62
CA PHE A 27 -2.22 1.54 -38.07
C PHE A 27 -3.04 0.84 -36.99
N ALA A 28 -3.58 1.59 -36.01
CA ALA A 28 -4.40 1.01 -34.95
C ALA A 28 -5.73 0.41 -35.46
N LYS A 29 -6.30 0.98 -36.53
CA LYS A 29 -7.50 0.43 -37.18
C LYS A 29 -7.21 -0.92 -37.83
N VAL A 30 -6.12 -1.02 -38.59
CA VAL A 30 -5.68 -2.28 -39.22
C VAL A 30 -5.36 -3.35 -38.17
N LEU A 31 -4.71 -2.98 -37.06
CA LEU A 31 -4.43 -3.92 -35.97
C LEU A 31 -5.69 -4.50 -35.32
N LYS A 32 -6.74 -3.70 -35.16
CA LYS A 32 -8.01 -4.15 -34.58
C LYS A 32 -8.82 -5.03 -35.54
N GLU A 33 -8.69 -4.79 -36.84
CA GLU A 33 -9.41 -5.55 -37.87
C GLU A 33 -8.76 -6.90 -38.15
N LYS A 34 -7.42 -6.94 -38.25
CA LYS A 34 -6.66 -8.12 -38.71
C LYS A 34 -5.92 -8.87 -37.61
N GLY A 35 -5.94 -8.38 -36.37
CA GLY A 35 -5.20 -8.99 -35.26
C GLY A 35 -5.97 -8.99 -33.95
N VAL A 36 -5.41 -9.66 -32.95
CA VAL A 36 -5.91 -9.63 -31.57
C VAL A 36 -5.23 -8.47 -30.84
N PHE A 37 -6.01 -7.45 -30.47
CA PHE A 37 -5.50 -6.28 -29.75
C PHE A 37 -5.77 -6.41 -28.25
N ILE A 38 -4.69 -6.52 -27.47
CA ILE A 38 -4.74 -6.55 -25.99
C ILE A 38 -4.14 -5.26 -25.45
N SER A 39 -4.86 -4.60 -24.53
CA SER A 39 -4.37 -3.42 -23.82
C SER A 39 -4.45 -3.67 -22.32
N THR A 40 -3.29 -3.83 -21.69
CA THR A 40 -3.15 -3.96 -20.24
C THR A 40 -2.89 -2.58 -19.64
N LYS A 41 -3.72 -2.18 -18.68
CA LYS A 41 -3.46 -0.98 -17.87
C LYS A 41 -2.75 -1.38 -16.60
N LYS A 42 -1.93 -0.49 -16.05
CA LYS A 42 -1.44 -0.65 -14.68
C LYS A 42 -2.67 -0.72 -13.75
N ILE A 43 -2.69 -1.73 -12.90
CA ILE A 43 -3.72 -1.89 -11.86
C ILE A 43 -3.58 -0.73 -10.87
N TYR A 44 -4.70 -0.16 -10.43
CA TYR A 44 -4.67 0.88 -9.40
C TYR A 44 -4.41 0.27 -8.02
N ASP A 45 -3.82 1.03 -7.10
CA ASP A 45 -3.49 0.53 -5.75
C ASP A 45 -4.72 -0.02 -5.01
N SER A 46 -5.90 0.58 -5.25
CA SER A 46 -7.18 0.12 -4.70
C SER A 46 -7.61 -1.26 -5.16
N GLN A 47 -7.09 -1.74 -6.29
CA GLN A 47 -7.41 -3.04 -6.87
C GLN A 47 -6.37 -4.11 -6.52
N LEU A 48 -5.22 -3.73 -5.95
CA LEU A 48 -4.16 -4.66 -5.56
C LEU A 48 -4.64 -5.75 -4.57
N PRO A 49 -5.46 -5.44 -3.54
CA PRO A 49 -5.92 -6.47 -2.60
C PRO A 49 -6.71 -7.58 -3.28
N ASP A 50 -7.64 -7.23 -4.16
CA ASP A 50 -8.48 -8.20 -4.87
C ASP A 50 -7.67 -9.02 -5.85
N TRP A 51 -6.80 -8.38 -6.64
CA TRP A 51 -5.90 -9.07 -7.57
C TRP A 51 -4.98 -10.06 -6.84
N THR A 52 -4.41 -9.66 -5.70
CA THR A 52 -3.51 -10.51 -4.92
C THR A 52 -4.27 -11.69 -4.31
N GLN A 53 -5.52 -11.50 -3.87
CA GLN A 53 -6.38 -12.61 -3.43
C GLN A 53 -6.69 -13.59 -4.55
N GLU A 54 -6.98 -13.11 -5.76
CA GLU A 54 -7.20 -13.96 -6.93
C GLU A 54 -5.95 -14.78 -7.27
N LEU A 55 -4.77 -14.16 -7.22
CA LEU A 55 -3.50 -14.85 -7.41
C LEU A 55 -3.30 -15.96 -6.38
N LEU A 56 -3.51 -15.68 -5.09
CA LEU A 56 -3.41 -16.67 -4.02
C LEU A 56 -4.39 -17.83 -4.23
N ARG A 57 -5.65 -17.54 -4.60
CA ARG A 57 -6.65 -18.57 -4.90
C ARG A 57 -6.25 -19.44 -6.09
N SER A 58 -5.65 -18.86 -7.13
CA SER A 58 -5.18 -19.62 -8.29
C SER A 58 -4.05 -20.60 -7.94
N LYS A 59 -3.27 -20.31 -6.89
CA LYS A 59 -2.25 -21.20 -6.30
C LYS A 59 -2.77 -22.04 -5.13
N GLN A 60 -4.09 -22.05 -4.88
CA GLN A 60 -4.76 -22.74 -3.76
C GLN A 60 -4.22 -22.35 -2.38
N LEU A 61 -3.84 -21.08 -2.21
CA LEU A 61 -3.35 -20.51 -0.96
C LEU A 61 -4.42 -19.61 -0.31
N THR A 62 -4.37 -19.51 1.01
CA THR A 62 -5.17 -18.59 1.82
C THR A 62 -4.26 -17.71 2.67
N ILE A 63 -4.73 -16.51 3.02
CA ILE A 63 -4.01 -15.55 3.85
C ILE A 63 -5.00 -14.78 4.71
N SER A 64 -4.58 -14.30 5.88
CA SER A 64 -5.40 -13.41 6.70
C SER A 64 -5.51 -12.02 6.04
N PRO A 65 -6.59 -11.24 6.29
CA PRO A 65 -6.69 -9.86 5.81
C PRO A 65 -5.51 -8.97 6.24
N LYS A 66 -5.01 -9.19 7.47
CA LYS A 66 -3.83 -8.47 8.00
C LYS A 66 -2.56 -8.87 7.25
N GLY A 67 -2.34 -10.17 7.01
CA GLY A 67 -1.19 -10.66 6.24
C GLY A 67 -1.19 -10.14 4.80
N LEU A 68 -2.36 -10.14 4.15
CA LEU A 68 -2.52 -9.57 2.81
C LEU A 68 -2.12 -8.08 2.77
N ALA A 69 -2.58 -7.30 3.75
CA ALA A 69 -2.24 -5.89 3.86
C ALA A 69 -0.73 -5.69 4.08
N LEU A 70 -0.11 -6.48 4.96
CA LEU A 70 1.34 -6.44 5.20
C LEU A 70 2.15 -6.73 3.94
N LEU A 71 1.76 -7.75 3.18
CA LEU A 71 2.43 -8.12 1.93
C LEU A 71 2.33 -6.99 0.89
N ILE A 72 1.14 -6.45 0.67
CA ILE A 72 0.90 -5.42 -0.36
C ILE A 72 1.58 -4.11 0.01
N ASP A 73 1.51 -3.69 1.28
CA ASP A 73 2.10 -2.42 1.72
C ASP A 73 3.63 -2.43 1.62
N HIS A 74 4.26 -3.56 1.98
CA HIS A 74 5.71 -3.67 1.89
C HIS A 74 6.23 -3.73 0.44
N ILE A 75 5.52 -4.42 -0.46
CA ILE A 75 5.96 -4.59 -1.84
C ILE A 75 5.56 -3.41 -2.73
N GLY A 76 4.36 -2.86 -2.48
CA GLY A 76 3.74 -1.82 -3.30
C GLY A 76 3.12 -2.36 -4.59
N ASN A 77 2.79 -1.44 -5.51
CA ASN A 77 2.17 -1.76 -6.81
C ASN A 77 3.19 -2.32 -7.83
N ASP A 78 3.73 -3.48 -7.51
CA ASP A 78 4.62 -4.28 -8.34
C ASP A 78 4.12 -5.73 -8.37
N LEU A 79 3.27 -6.03 -9.36
CA LEU A 79 2.62 -7.32 -9.50
C LEU A 79 3.61 -8.48 -9.62
N SER A 80 4.73 -8.26 -10.32
CA SER A 80 5.77 -9.26 -10.52
C SER A 80 6.48 -9.58 -9.20
N ARG A 81 6.78 -8.55 -8.39
CA ARG A 81 7.34 -8.78 -7.06
C ARG A 81 6.34 -9.47 -6.13
N ILE A 82 5.07 -9.09 -6.14
CA ILE A 82 4.02 -9.76 -5.34
C ILE A 82 3.96 -11.25 -5.71
N GLU A 83 3.95 -11.58 -7.00
CA GLU A 83 3.93 -12.98 -7.44
C GLU A 83 5.17 -13.75 -6.99
N ASN A 84 6.36 -13.18 -7.15
CA ASN A 84 7.62 -13.80 -6.72
C ASN A 84 7.64 -14.06 -5.20
N GLU A 85 7.17 -13.11 -4.40
CA GLU A 85 7.10 -13.25 -2.94
C GLU A 85 6.09 -14.33 -2.53
N ILE A 86 4.93 -14.40 -3.18
CA ILE A 86 3.94 -15.47 -2.96
C ILE A 86 4.50 -16.83 -3.37
N GLU A 87 5.25 -16.93 -4.47
CA GLU A 87 5.89 -18.18 -4.88
C GLU A 87 6.95 -18.64 -3.88
N LYS A 88 7.79 -17.71 -3.40
CA LYS A 88 8.77 -18.00 -2.36
C LYS A 88 8.10 -18.53 -1.09
N ILE A 89 7.02 -17.90 -0.62
CA ILE A 89 6.26 -18.40 0.53
C ILE A 89 5.70 -19.80 0.21
N SER A 90 5.06 -19.98 -0.95
CA SER A 90 4.45 -21.25 -1.38
C SER A 90 5.42 -22.43 -1.35
N VAL A 91 6.66 -22.23 -1.85
CA VAL A 91 7.70 -23.27 -1.85
C VAL A 91 8.12 -23.67 -0.43
N ASN A 92 8.12 -22.72 0.51
CA ASN A 92 8.53 -22.97 1.89
C ASN A 92 7.38 -23.42 2.82
N LEU A 93 6.12 -23.26 2.41
CA LEU A 93 4.94 -23.72 3.16
C LEU A 93 4.82 -25.25 3.25
N GLY A 94 5.46 -25.98 2.35
CA GLY A 94 5.33 -27.43 2.25
C GLY A 94 3.89 -27.88 1.95
N SER A 95 3.28 -28.62 2.88
CA SER A 95 1.90 -29.09 2.75
C SER A 95 0.84 -28.10 3.23
N ARG A 96 1.23 -27.02 3.93
CA ARG A 96 0.29 -25.99 4.41
C ARG A 96 -0.22 -25.16 3.23
N LYS A 97 -1.48 -24.75 3.30
CA LYS A 97 -2.11 -23.85 2.31
C LYS A 97 -2.42 -22.46 2.88
N ASN A 98 -2.30 -22.29 4.19
CA ASN A 98 -2.57 -21.02 4.85
C ASN A 98 -1.26 -20.30 5.19
N ILE A 99 -1.09 -19.11 4.63
CA ILE A 99 -0.02 -18.15 4.92
C ILE A 99 -0.35 -17.43 6.23
N THR A 100 0.56 -17.51 7.20
CA THR A 100 0.48 -16.78 8.47
C THR A 100 1.27 -15.47 8.43
N GLU A 101 1.10 -14.62 9.44
CA GLU A 101 1.94 -13.41 9.61
C GLU A 101 3.41 -13.79 9.85
N ASP A 102 3.67 -14.92 10.50
CA ASP A 102 5.03 -15.44 10.73
C ASP A 102 5.69 -15.85 9.40
N ASP A 103 4.94 -16.49 8.50
CA ASP A 103 5.46 -16.85 7.16
C ASP A 103 5.86 -15.58 6.37
N ILE A 104 5.11 -14.48 6.52
CA ILE A 104 5.41 -13.21 5.87
C ILE A 104 6.66 -12.58 6.48
N GLU A 105 6.78 -12.59 7.81
CA GLU A 105 7.95 -12.06 8.50
C GLU A 105 9.22 -12.84 8.13
N GLU A 106 9.16 -14.16 8.12
CA GLU A 106 10.30 -15.02 7.80
C GLU A 106 10.72 -14.91 6.33
N PHE A 107 9.77 -14.99 5.39
CA PHE A 107 10.12 -15.09 3.98
C PHE A 107 10.17 -13.75 3.25
N VAL A 108 9.34 -12.77 3.62
CA VAL A 108 9.30 -11.44 2.99
C VAL A 108 10.21 -10.45 3.71
N GLY A 109 10.42 -10.62 5.03
CA GLY A 109 11.25 -9.74 5.85
C GLY A 109 10.51 -8.54 6.42
N VAL A 110 9.18 -8.61 6.53
CA VAL A 110 8.34 -7.57 7.14
C VAL A 110 8.03 -7.97 8.57
N SER A 111 8.45 -7.17 9.55
CA SER A 111 8.11 -7.50 10.93
C SER A 111 6.62 -7.35 11.18
N LYS A 112 5.99 -8.38 11.76
CA LYS A 112 4.56 -8.36 12.11
C LYS A 112 4.26 -7.38 13.26
N ASP A 113 5.27 -7.10 14.10
CA ASP A 113 5.15 -6.22 15.28
C ASP A 113 5.69 -4.80 15.02
N PHE A 114 6.60 -4.65 14.06
CA PHE A 114 7.25 -3.39 13.73
C PHE A 114 7.07 -3.06 12.24
N ASN A 115 5.86 -2.63 11.88
CA ASN A 115 5.47 -2.16 10.55
C ASN A 115 4.60 -0.90 10.65
N VAL A 116 4.26 -0.30 9.51
CA VAL A 116 3.52 0.95 9.47
C VAL A 116 2.09 0.84 10.00
N PHE A 117 1.44 -0.32 9.86
CA PHE A 117 0.10 -0.54 10.44
C PHE A 117 0.16 -0.62 11.96
N GLU A 118 1.17 -1.28 12.53
CA GLU A 118 1.39 -1.29 13.98
C GLU A 118 1.72 0.12 14.50
N LEU A 119 2.41 0.94 13.70
CA LEU A 119 2.65 2.36 14.03
C LEU A 119 1.36 3.17 14.01
N GLN A 120 0.53 3.01 12.96
CA GLN A 120 -0.79 3.63 12.87
C GLN A 120 -1.69 3.23 14.05
N ALA A 121 -1.73 1.94 14.39
CA ALA A 121 -2.53 1.43 15.49
C ALA A 121 -2.04 1.96 16.85
N ALA A 122 -0.72 2.08 17.06
CA ALA A 122 -0.15 2.70 18.25
C ALA A 122 -0.50 4.20 18.33
N LEU A 123 -0.41 4.91 17.20
CA LEU A 123 -0.81 6.32 17.10
C LEU A 123 -2.31 6.50 17.38
N ALA A 124 -3.17 5.67 16.78
CA ALA A 124 -4.61 5.70 17.00
C ALA A 124 -5.00 5.59 18.48
N LYS A 125 -4.21 4.85 19.27
CA LYS A 125 -4.40 4.63 20.71
C LYS A 125 -3.60 5.60 21.59
N LYS A 126 -2.82 6.53 21.01
CA LYS A 126 -1.83 7.37 21.71
C LYS A 126 -0.85 6.56 22.58
N ASP A 127 -0.46 5.36 22.13
CA ASP A 127 0.53 4.52 22.81
C ASP A 127 1.96 4.96 22.44
N LEU A 128 2.45 5.98 23.15
CA LEU A 128 3.79 6.53 22.92
C LEU A 128 4.89 5.48 23.08
N THR A 129 4.76 4.58 24.05
CA THR A 129 5.78 3.55 24.31
C THR A 129 5.92 2.61 23.12
N LYS A 130 4.79 2.11 22.60
CA LYS A 130 4.80 1.24 21.41
C LYS A 130 5.27 2.00 20.17
N SER A 131 4.80 3.23 19.94
CA SER A 131 5.22 4.01 18.78
C SER A 131 6.73 4.28 18.79
N ILE A 132 7.33 4.63 19.93
CA ILE A 132 8.77 4.86 20.03
C ILE A 132 9.57 3.57 19.79
N ARG A 133 9.12 2.42 20.29
CA ARG A 133 9.76 1.12 20.00
C ARG A 133 9.76 0.80 18.50
N ILE A 134 8.65 1.08 17.82
CA ILE A 134 8.55 0.89 16.37
C ILE A 134 9.51 1.83 15.63
N ILE A 135 9.59 3.10 16.02
CA ILE A 135 10.54 4.05 15.41
C ILE A 135 12.00 3.61 15.63
N GLN A 136 12.36 3.12 16.82
CA GLN A 136 13.70 2.59 17.08
C GLN A 136 14.04 1.39 16.19
N TYR A 137 13.06 0.52 15.93
CA TYR A 137 13.23 -0.58 14.99
C TYR A 137 13.43 -0.07 13.56
N PHE A 138 12.66 0.93 13.11
CA PHE A 138 12.81 1.55 11.79
C PHE A 138 14.18 2.24 11.61
N GLU A 139 14.65 2.94 12.65
CA GLU A 139 15.96 3.57 12.69
C GLU A 139 17.09 2.54 12.58
N SER A 140 16.94 1.39 13.24
CA SER A 140 17.89 0.28 13.15
C SER A 140 17.81 -0.47 11.81
N ASN A 141 16.69 -0.35 11.08
CA ASN A 141 16.45 -1.02 9.81
C ASN A 141 15.90 -0.05 8.72
N PRO A 142 16.66 0.96 8.28
CA PRO A 142 16.13 2.05 7.45
C PRO A 142 15.53 1.61 6.12
N LYS A 143 16.02 0.49 5.55
CA LYS A 143 15.48 -0.08 4.30
C LYS A 143 14.08 -0.67 4.46
N ALA A 144 13.73 -1.13 5.66
CA ALA A 144 12.43 -1.74 5.93
C ALA A 144 11.32 -0.67 6.09
N ALA A 145 11.69 0.53 6.52
CA ALA A 145 10.75 1.61 6.81
C ALA A 145 11.36 3.01 6.53
N PRO A 146 11.70 3.31 5.26
CA PRO A 146 12.16 4.64 4.90
C PRO A 146 11.09 5.68 5.21
N ILE A 147 11.50 6.87 5.67
CA ILE A 147 10.57 7.94 6.05
C ILE A 147 9.64 8.35 4.90
N GLN A 148 10.09 8.18 3.65
CA GLN A 148 9.33 8.44 2.43
C GLN A 148 8.15 7.47 2.23
N LEU A 149 8.16 6.30 2.86
CA LEU A 149 7.00 5.39 2.91
C LEU A 149 6.12 5.67 4.14
N ILE A 150 6.74 5.95 5.29
CA ILE A 150 6.02 6.19 6.54
C ILE A 150 5.15 7.44 6.46
N LEU A 151 5.68 8.55 5.96
CA LEU A 151 4.95 9.83 5.90
C LEU A 151 3.66 9.76 5.07
N PRO A 152 3.66 9.29 3.80
CA PRO A 152 2.42 9.14 3.03
C PRO A 152 1.44 8.17 3.68
N SER A 153 1.92 7.10 4.31
CA SER A 153 1.08 6.12 4.99
C SER A 153 0.37 6.73 6.21
N LEU A 154 1.10 7.45 7.08
CA LEU A 154 0.51 8.18 8.20
C LEU A 154 -0.44 9.29 7.73
N TYR A 155 -0.08 10.02 6.68
CA TYR A 155 -0.95 11.05 6.10
C TYR A 155 -2.24 10.44 5.57
N GLY A 156 -2.17 9.32 4.85
CA GLY A 156 -3.32 8.57 4.38
C GLY A 156 -4.20 8.10 5.54
N PHE A 157 -3.59 7.58 6.62
CA PHE A 157 -4.32 7.17 7.81
C PHE A 157 -5.10 8.34 8.43
N PHE A 158 -4.43 9.45 8.79
CA PHE A 158 -5.09 10.60 9.40
C PHE A 158 -6.06 11.31 8.46
N SER A 159 -5.84 11.24 7.14
CA SER A 159 -6.82 11.72 6.15
C SER A 159 -8.11 10.92 6.20
N LYS A 160 -8.02 9.58 6.34
CA LYS A 160 -9.20 8.74 6.54
C LYS A 160 -9.87 8.99 7.88
N VAL A 161 -9.11 9.21 8.96
CA VAL A 161 -9.66 9.64 10.25
C VAL A 161 -10.42 10.97 10.09
N PHE A 162 -9.86 11.94 9.37
CA PHE A 162 -10.51 13.22 9.11
C PHE A 162 -11.84 13.04 8.36
N MET A 163 -11.88 12.14 7.36
CA MET A 163 -13.10 11.81 6.62
C MET A 163 -14.21 11.21 7.51
N VAL A 164 -13.87 10.53 8.62
CA VAL A 164 -14.86 9.99 9.56
C VAL A 164 -15.77 11.09 10.11
N PHE A 165 -15.24 12.28 10.39
CA PHE A 165 -16.05 13.41 10.87
C PHE A 165 -17.09 13.87 9.85
N GLY A 166 -16.83 13.67 8.56
CA GLY A 166 -17.76 13.96 7.47
C GLY A 166 -18.77 12.84 7.19
N ALA A 167 -18.62 11.65 7.79
CA ALA A 167 -19.47 10.50 7.49
C ALA A 167 -20.89 10.62 8.07
N GLY A 168 -21.09 11.47 9.09
CA GLY A 168 -22.41 11.72 9.69
C GLY A 168 -23.03 10.52 10.42
N THR A 169 -22.27 9.44 10.61
CA THR A 169 -22.70 8.21 11.28
C THR A 169 -21.54 7.57 12.04
N GLN A 170 -21.86 6.72 13.01
CA GLN A 170 -20.90 5.92 13.77
C GLN A 170 -21.01 4.42 13.46
N ASP A 171 -21.91 4.04 12.55
CA ASP A 171 -22.03 2.65 12.10
C ASP A 171 -20.77 2.23 11.31
N GLU A 172 -20.12 1.16 11.77
CA GLU A 172 -18.84 0.70 11.22
C GLU A 172 -18.91 0.41 9.71
N LYS A 173 -20.01 -0.20 9.22
CA LYS A 173 -20.14 -0.54 7.80
C LYS A 173 -20.37 0.71 6.95
N ALA A 174 -21.24 1.60 7.41
CA ALA A 174 -21.53 2.86 6.71
C ALA A 174 -20.27 3.74 6.65
N VAL A 175 -19.53 3.86 7.75
CA VAL A 175 -18.26 4.61 7.79
C VAL A 175 -17.22 3.97 6.87
N ALA A 176 -17.04 2.64 6.91
CA ALA A 176 -16.08 1.94 6.05
C ALA A 176 -16.35 2.22 4.58
N SER A 177 -17.61 2.18 4.15
CA SER A 177 -18.03 2.50 2.79
C SER A 177 -17.80 3.99 2.47
N ALA A 178 -18.14 4.90 3.37
CA ALA A 178 -18.02 6.34 3.16
C ALA A 178 -16.57 6.78 3.00
N ILE A 179 -15.65 6.20 3.78
CA ILE A 179 -14.23 6.52 3.71
C ILE A 179 -13.45 5.59 2.77
N GLY A 180 -14.10 4.61 2.14
CA GLY A 180 -13.48 3.70 1.15
C GLY A 180 -12.36 2.84 1.74
N VAL A 181 -12.60 2.22 2.90
CA VAL A 181 -11.68 1.26 3.53
C VAL A 181 -12.38 -0.07 3.78
N SER A 182 -11.60 -1.14 3.97
CA SER A 182 -12.17 -2.44 4.35
C SER A 182 -12.83 -2.34 5.75
N PRO A 183 -14.00 -2.98 5.96
CA PRO A 183 -14.65 -3.06 7.27
C PRO A 183 -13.75 -3.61 8.38
N PHE A 184 -12.71 -4.38 8.04
CA PHE A 184 -11.75 -4.89 9.01
C PHE A 184 -10.95 -3.77 9.71
N PHE A 185 -10.59 -2.70 8.98
CA PHE A 185 -9.74 -1.62 9.49
C PHE A 185 -10.53 -0.41 10.01
N VAL A 186 -11.86 -0.36 9.80
CA VAL A 186 -12.68 0.81 10.15
C VAL A 186 -12.62 1.17 11.64
N LYS A 187 -12.46 0.15 12.49
CA LYS A 187 -12.41 0.31 13.95
C LYS A 187 -11.26 1.21 14.40
N ASP A 188 -10.09 1.09 13.76
CA ASP A 188 -8.92 1.89 14.12
C ASP A 188 -9.14 3.36 13.75
N TYR A 189 -9.78 3.64 12.60
CA TYR A 189 -10.13 5.01 12.21
C TYR A 189 -11.18 5.63 13.13
N LEU A 190 -12.23 4.88 13.49
CA LEU A 190 -13.26 5.31 14.44
C LEU A 190 -12.70 5.53 15.85
N HIS A 191 -11.76 4.70 16.28
CA HIS A 191 -11.08 4.88 17.54
C HIS A 191 -10.23 6.15 17.53
N ALA A 192 -9.40 6.32 16.50
CA ALA A 192 -8.57 7.50 16.33
C ALA A 192 -9.40 8.80 16.29
N SER A 193 -10.57 8.81 15.63
CA SER A 193 -11.43 10.02 15.58
C SER A 193 -12.05 10.40 16.92
N ARG A 194 -12.04 9.50 17.91
CA ARG A 194 -12.49 9.79 19.29
C ARG A 194 -11.36 10.30 20.17
N ILE A 195 -10.13 9.88 19.89
CA ILE A 195 -8.93 10.27 20.62
C ILE A 195 -8.37 11.61 20.10
N TYR A 196 -8.37 11.78 18.79
CA TYR A 196 -8.02 13.00 18.09
C TYR A 196 -9.32 13.62 17.59
N ASP A 197 -9.74 14.74 18.19
CA ASP A 197 -10.89 15.49 17.70
C ASP A 197 -10.59 16.10 16.31
N TYR A 198 -11.58 16.75 15.71
CA TYR A 198 -11.46 17.33 14.38
C TYR A 198 -10.23 18.25 14.24
N THR A 199 -10.05 19.14 15.21
CA THR A 199 -8.95 20.11 15.23
C THR A 199 -7.61 19.42 15.48
N GLY A 200 -7.58 18.38 16.30
CA GLY A 200 -6.41 17.55 16.54
C GLY A 200 -5.95 16.83 15.28
N VAL A 201 -6.87 16.21 14.53
CA VAL A 201 -6.53 15.55 13.26
C VAL A 201 -6.04 16.56 12.22
N GLU A 202 -6.67 17.73 12.13
CA GLU A 202 -6.19 18.82 11.26
C GLU A 202 -4.75 19.23 11.60
N ARG A 203 -4.44 19.43 12.88
CA ARG A 203 -3.08 19.73 13.34
C ARG A 203 -2.08 18.62 12.98
N VAL A 204 -2.48 17.36 13.14
CA VAL A 204 -1.64 16.22 12.76
C VAL A 204 -1.36 16.21 11.25
N LEU A 205 -2.36 16.48 10.41
CA LEU A 205 -2.16 16.56 8.96
C LEU A 205 -1.19 17.69 8.57
N LEU A 206 -1.32 18.87 9.19
CA LEU A 206 -0.39 19.99 8.99
C LEU A 206 1.03 19.64 9.47
N LEU A 207 1.14 18.95 10.60
CA LEU A 207 2.43 18.49 11.12
C LEU A 207 3.09 17.49 10.16
N LEU A 208 2.35 16.49 9.66
CA LEU A 208 2.85 15.53 8.68
C LEU A 208 3.32 16.23 7.39
N HIS A 209 2.61 17.26 6.94
CA HIS A 209 3.06 18.09 5.82
C HIS A 209 4.39 18.79 6.11
N GLN A 210 4.56 19.39 7.30
CA GLN A 210 5.83 20.00 7.70
C GLN A 210 6.98 18.99 7.75
N TYR A 211 6.75 17.78 8.28
CA TYR A 211 7.78 16.74 8.33
C TYR A 211 8.10 16.15 6.96
N ASN A 212 7.14 16.14 6.04
CA ASN A 212 7.40 15.81 4.63
C ASN A 212 8.29 16.84 3.94
N LEU A 213 8.14 18.14 4.24
CA LEU A 213 9.06 19.16 3.74
C LEU A 213 10.46 19.00 4.37
N LYS A 214 10.54 18.72 5.67
CA LYS A 214 11.81 18.50 6.36
C LYS A 214 12.58 17.28 5.82
N SER A 215 11.90 16.17 5.52
CA SER A 215 12.53 14.94 5.02
C SER A 215 13.14 15.10 3.63
N ILE A 216 12.71 16.10 2.86
CA ILE A 216 13.30 16.45 1.55
C ILE A 216 14.25 17.67 1.64
N GLY A 217 14.63 18.10 2.85
CA GLY A 217 15.61 19.16 3.08
C GLY A 217 15.06 20.58 3.04
N VAL A 218 13.74 20.78 2.98
CA VAL A 218 13.13 22.11 3.02
C VAL A 218 12.99 22.57 4.47
N ASN A 219 13.60 23.70 4.82
CA ASN A 219 13.58 24.30 6.16
C ASN A 219 14.07 23.37 7.29
N ALA A 220 14.98 22.44 6.98
CA ALA A 220 15.53 21.49 7.94
C ALA A 220 17.04 21.67 8.10
N ALA A 221 17.51 21.62 9.35
CA ALA A 221 18.91 21.31 9.63
C ALA A 221 19.20 19.85 9.23
N PRO A 222 20.45 19.49 8.89
CA PRO A 222 20.82 18.11 8.60
C PRO A 222 20.45 17.22 9.79
N THR A 223 19.36 16.47 9.67
CA THR A 223 18.79 15.64 10.73
C THR A 223 18.55 14.27 10.15
N GLU A 224 18.92 13.23 10.88
CA GLU A 224 18.69 11.85 10.45
C GLU A 224 17.19 11.51 10.45
N ASP A 225 16.76 10.70 9.48
CA ASP A 225 15.36 10.31 9.29
C ASP A 225 14.74 9.70 10.55
N GLY A 226 15.50 8.89 11.30
CA GLY A 226 15.07 8.30 12.57
C GLY A 226 14.73 9.36 13.62
N SER A 227 15.58 10.37 13.76
CA SER A 227 15.37 11.49 14.67
C SER A 227 14.15 12.32 14.26
N LEU A 228 13.96 12.58 12.96
CA LEU A 228 12.77 13.26 12.44
C LEU A 228 11.49 12.47 12.75
N MET A 229 11.49 11.15 12.51
CA MET A 229 10.34 10.29 12.81
C MET A 229 10.01 10.27 14.30
N LYS A 230 11.03 10.21 15.17
CA LYS A 230 10.86 10.20 16.62
C LYS A 230 10.23 11.50 17.13
N GLU A 231 10.75 12.65 16.68
CA GLU A 231 10.19 13.96 17.04
C GLU A 231 8.76 14.13 16.50
N MET A 232 8.51 13.69 15.26
CA MET A 232 7.20 13.72 14.64
C MET A 232 6.17 12.92 15.45
N VAL A 233 6.46 11.66 15.77
CA VAL A 233 5.58 10.79 16.56
C VAL A 233 5.27 11.40 17.92
N TYR A 234 6.27 11.95 18.60
CA TYR A 234 6.06 12.65 19.88
C TYR A 234 5.11 13.83 19.73
N LYS A 235 5.33 14.70 18.73
CA LYS A 235 4.49 15.88 18.47
C LYS A 235 3.07 15.55 18.02
N ILE A 236 2.85 14.40 17.37
CA ILE A 236 1.50 13.93 17.05
C ILE A 236 0.71 13.63 18.32
N MET A 237 1.37 13.10 19.37
CA MET A 237 0.69 12.65 20.58
C MET A 237 0.52 13.73 21.67
N ALA A 238 1.45 14.69 21.71
CA ALA A 238 1.45 15.85 22.60
C ALA A 238 0.22 16.73 22.42
#